data_AF-A0A921B9A5-F1
#
_entry.id   AF-A0A921B9A5-F1
#
_cell.length_a   1.000
_cell.length_b   1.000
_cell.length_c   1.000
_cell.angle_alpha   90.00
_cell.angle_beta   90.00
_cell.angle_gamma   90.00
#
_symmetry.space_group_name_H-M   'P 1'
#
loop_
_entity.id
_entity.type
_entity.pdbx_description
1 polymer ?
#
loop_
_entity_poly.entity_id
_entity_poly.type
_entity_poly.pdbx_seq_one_letter_code
_entity_poly.pdbx_strand_id
1 'polypeptide(L)'
;MGNCGVGFAPVKPGSEEFLIQLMEGVEDIPGTALHEGIDWGWETFPEYLDTIEKKELVMDVGAMVGHGPIRSYVRGYDRSQRGKEDASDEEIEKMAEITEEAIKAGALGFSTSRTYLHTDKSGEYVPGTEASANEMRKFS
;
A
#
# COMPACT_ATOMS: atom_id res chain seq x y z
N MET A 1 -6.62 -4.38 -8.71
CA MET A 1 -6.73 -3.78 -7.35
C MET A 1 -5.54 -2.87 -7.09
N GLY A 2 -5.72 -1.82 -6.28
CA GLY A 2 -4.64 -0.93 -5.84
C GLY A 2 -4.33 0.25 -6.76
N ASN A 3 -5.33 0.96 -7.29
CA ASN A 3 -5.11 2.12 -8.19
C ASN A 3 -4.87 3.44 -7.44
N CYS A 4 -5.47 3.60 -6.27
CA CYS A 4 -5.48 4.86 -5.53
C CYS A 4 -4.24 5.04 -4.63
N GLY A 5 -3.15 4.32 -4.88
CA GLY A 5 -1.96 4.31 -4.02
C GLY A 5 -2.14 3.56 -2.70
N VAL A 6 -3.27 2.88 -2.52
CA VAL A 6 -3.65 2.13 -1.32
C VAL A 6 -3.81 0.64 -1.66
N GLY A 7 -3.71 -0.22 -0.65
CA GLY A 7 -3.81 -1.68 -0.83
C GLY A 7 -3.48 -2.43 0.46
N PHE A 8 -3.37 -3.75 0.36
CA PHE A 8 -3.20 -4.63 1.53
C PHE A 8 -1.82 -5.30 1.61
N ALA A 9 -0.86 -4.92 0.76
CA ALA A 9 0.49 -5.46 0.79
C ALA A 9 1.53 -4.43 0.29
N PRO A 10 2.75 -4.43 0.86
CA PRO A 10 3.19 -5.24 2.01
C PRO A 10 2.57 -4.75 3.33
N VAL A 11 2.59 -5.62 4.35
CA VAL A 11 2.05 -5.33 5.69
C VAL A 11 2.85 -6.06 6.75
N LYS A 12 3.32 -5.37 7.79
CA LYS A 12 4.00 -6.04 8.90
C LYS A 12 2.98 -6.79 9.76
N PRO A 13 3.30 -8.01 10.25
CA PRO A 13 2.45 -8.72 11.19
C PRO A 13 2.04 -7.85 12.38
N GLY A 14 0.74 -7.81 12.65
CA GLY A 14 0.14 -7.01 13.73
C GLY A 14 -0.13 -5.55 13.37
N SER A 15 0.01 -5.17 12.10
CA SER A 15 -0.22 -3.81 11.61
C SER A 15 -1.26 -3.72 10.48
N GLU A 16 -2.03 -4.78 10.29
CA GLU A 16 -3.08 -4.95 9.28
C GLU A 16 -4.18 -3.90 9.41
N GLU A 17 -4.53 -3.56 10.65
CA GLU A 17 -5.55 -2.56 11.01
C GLU A 17 -5.31 -1.21 10.30
N PHE A 18 -4.05 -0.80 10.16
CA PHE A 18 -3.74 0.46 9.52
C PHE A 18 -4.12 0.44 8.03
N LEU A 19 -3.83 -0.65 7.32
CA LEU A 19 -4.17 -0.76 5.90
C LEU A 19 -5.69 -0.86 5.69
N ILE A 20 -6.41 -1.47 6.64
CA ILE A 20 -7.88 -1.46 6.66
C ILE A 20 -8.39 -0.03 6.79
N GLN A 21 -7.89 0.75 7.75
CA GLN A 21 -8.32 2.15 7.95
C GLN A 21 -7.98 3.04 6.75
N LEU A 22 -6.83 2.79 6.12
CA LEU A 22 -6.42 3.48 4.91
C LEU A 22 -7.37 3.17 3.74
N MET A 23 -7.76 1.90 3.60
CA MET A 23 -8.70 1.47 2.57
C MET A 23 -10.12 1.99 2.81
N GLU A 24 -10.58 1.94 4.07
CA GLU A 24 -11.88 2.45 4.50
C GLU A 24 -12.04 3.93 4.18
N GLY A 25 -11.01 4.75 4.44
CA GLY A 25 -11.05 6.18 4.15
C GLY A 25 -11.07 6.52 2.65
N VAL A 26 -10.36 5.76 1.82
CA VAL A 26 -10.20 6.08 0.39
C VAL A 26 -11.31 5.48 -0.48
N GLU A 27 -11.69 4.24 -0.24
CA GLU A 27 -12.63 3.51 -1.11
C GLU A 27 -14.06 3.49 -0.54
N ASP A 28 -14.30 4.15 0.59
CA ASP A 28 -15.60 4.22 1.29
C ASP A 28 -16.18 2.81 1.57
N ILE A 29 -15.30 1.85 1.85
CA ILE A 29 -15.65 0.48 2.22
C ILE A 29 -15.64 0.38 3.74
N PRO A 30 -16.75 -0.02 4.39
CA PRO A 30 -16.78 -0.14 5.85
C PRO A 30 -15.67 -1.06 6.39
N GLY A 31 -14.93 -0.60 7.40
CA GLY A 31 -13.82 -1.36 7.98
C GLY A 31 -14.25 -2.74 8.50
N THR A 32 -15.49 -2.89 8.99
CA THR A 32 -16.06 -4.18 9.40
C THR A 32 -16.13 -5.19 8.26
N ALA A 33 -16.47 -4.73 7.05
CA ALA A 33 -16.53 -5.60 5.86
C ALA A 33 -15.13 -6.06 5.44
N LEU A 34 -14.12 -5.19 5.60
CA LEU A 34 -12.72 -5.53 5.34
C LEU A 34 -12.17 -6.51 6.38
N HIS A 35 -12.47 -6.30 7.67
CA HIS A 35 -12.08 -7.21 8.75
C HIS A 35 -12.66 -8.61 8.58
N GLU A 36 -13.93 -8.72 8.21
CA GLU A 36 -14.58 -10.01 8.00
C GLU A 36 -14.17 -10.65 6.67
N GLY A 37 -13.84 -9.84 5.66
CA GLY A 37 -13.57 -10.30 4.29
C GLY A 37 -12.11 -10.64 3.99
N ILE A 38 -11.17 -10.20 4.83
CA ILE A 38 -9.73 -10.40 4.61
C ILE A 38 -9.21 -11.46 5.57
N ASP A 39 -8.83 -12.61 5.01
CA ASP A 39 -8.05 -13.62 5.72
C ASP A 39 -6.56 -13.35 5.46
N TRP A 40 -5.91 -12.70 6.44
CA TRP A 40 -4.50 -12.33 6.35
C TRP A 40 -3.60 -13.56 6.36
N GLY A 41 -2.55 -13.54 5.54
CA GLY A 41 -1.62 -14.67 5.44
C GLY A 41 -0.34 -14.34 4.70
N TRP A 42 -0.02 -13.05 4.58
CA TRP A 42 1.13 -12.53 3.85
C TRP A 42 1.73 -11.34 4.61
N GLU A 43 3.02 -11.13 4.41
CA GLU A 43 3.72 -9.91 4.81
C GLU A 43 4.17 -9.13 3.56
N THR A 44 4.60 -9.85 2.52
CA THR A 44 5.13 -9.28 1.28
C THR A 44 4.11 -9.25 0.15
N PHE A 45 4.38 -8.45 -0.89
CA PHE A 45 3.51 -8.40 -2.08
C PHE A 45 3.48 -9.71 -2.88
N PRO A 46 4.60 -10.44 -3.07
CA PRO A 46 4.57 -11.75 -3.71
C PRO A 46 3.69 -12.76 -2.95
N GLU A 47 3.80 -12.83 -1.62
CA GLU A 47 2.95 -13.72 -0.79
C GLU A 47 1.46 -13.36 -0.90
N TYR A 48 1.14 -12.07 -1.05
CA TYR A 48 -0.22 -11.62 -1.34
C TYR A 48 -0.72 -12.14 -2.69
N LEU A 49 0.10 -12.10 -3.75
CA LEU A 49 -0.26 -12.67 -5.05
C LEU A 49 -0.45 -14.19 -4.96
N ASP A 50 0.45 -14.91 -4.27
CA ASP A 50 0.32 -16.36 -4.05
C ASP A 50 -0.98 -16.71 -3.32
N THR A 51 -1.44 -15.83 -2.42
CA THR A 51 -2.70 -16.01 -1.68
C THR A 51 -3.91 -15.78 -2.60
N ILE A 52 -3.83 -14.82 -3.52
CA ILE A 52 -4.89 -14.60 -4.53
C ILE A 52 -4.96 -15.77 -5.51
N GLU A 53 -3.81 -16.26 -5.98
CA GLU A 53 -3.73 -17.35 -6.97
C GLU A 53 -4.40 -18.65 -6.49
N LYS A 54 -4.40 -18.89 -5.17
CA LYS A 54 -5.04 -20.06 -4.56
C LYS A 54 -6.58 -19.97 -4.52
N LYS A 55 -7.17 -18.82 -4.81
CA LYS A 55 -8.64 -18.62 -4.75
C LYS A 55 -9.30 -19.02 -6.07
N GLU A 56 -10.42 -19.71 -5.98
CA GLU A 56 -11.30 -19.93 -7.14
C GLU A 56 -12.03 -18.62 -7.46
N LEU A 57 -11.58 -17.93 -8.51
CA LEU A 57 -12.12 -16.65 -8.96
C LEU A 57 -12.90 -16.84 -10.25
N VAL A 58 -14.07 -16.21 -10.34
CA VAL A 58 -14.92 -16.25 -11.55
C VAL A 58 -14.42 -15.32 -12.66
N MET A 59 -13.39 -14.52 -12.39
CA MET A 59 -12.81 -13.54 -13.30
C MET A 59 -11.31 -13.37 -13.03
N ASP A 60 -10.57 -12.92 -14.05
CA ASP A 60 -9.16 -12.59 -13.92
C ASP A 60 -8.94 -11.40 -12.97
N VAL A 61 -7.87 -11.48 -12.18
CA VAL A 61 -7.50 -10.42 -11.23
C VAL A 61 -6.09 -9.94 -11.52
N GLY A 62 -5.97 -8.64 -11.78
CA GLY A 62 -4.70 -7.93 -11.83
C GLY A 62 -4.51 -7.05 -10.59
N ALA A 63 -3.31 -7.08 -10.01
CA ALA A 63 -2.96 -6.25 -8.85
C ALA A 63 -1.83 -5.27 -9.22
N MET A 64 -1.96 -4.03 -8.75
CA MET A 64 -0.87 -3.06 -8.73
C MET A 64 -0.35 -2.94 -7.29
N VAL A 65 0.93 -2.65 -7.14
CA VAL A 65 1.51 -2.37 -5.82
C VAL A 65 1.27 -0.91 -5.45
N GLY A 66 0.69 -0.68 -4.27
CA GLY A 66 0.35 0.65 -3.78
C GLY A 66 1.50 1.30 -3.02
N HIS A 67 1.74 2.58 -3.28
CA HIS A 67 2.75 3.36 -2.57
C HIS A 67 2.50 3.42 -1.06
N GLY A 68 1.24 3.58 -0.64
CA GLY A 68 0.87 3.74 0.76
C GLY A 68 1.32 2.58 1.65
N PRO A 69 0.99 1.32 1.30
CA PRO A 69 1.51 0.13 1.97
C PRO A 69 3.05 0.08 2.02
N ILE A 70 3.74 0.31 0.90
CA ILE A 70 5.21 0.31 0.83
C ILE A 70 5.80 1.36 1.79
N ARG A 71 5.32 2.59 1.70
CA ARG A 71 5.81 3.72 2.50
C ARG A 71 5.60 3.49 3.99
N SER A 72 4.44 2.94 4.35
CA SER A 72 4.10 2.59 5.73
C SER A 72 4.94 1.44 6.26
N TYR A 73 5.22 0.44 5.42
CA TYR A 73 6.06 -0.70 5.76
C TYR A 73 7.51 -0.29 6.07
N VAL A 74 8.09 0.60 5.26
CA VAL A 74 9.47 1.06 5.42
C VAL A 74 9.60 2.10 6.53
N ARG A 75 8.77 3.15 6.52
CA ARG A 75 8.92 4.31 7.43
C ARG A 75 8.20 4.13 8.77
N GLY A 76 7.28 3.18 8.86
CA GLY A 76 6.32 3.06 9.94
C GLY A 76 5.12 4.00 9.74
N TYR A 77 3.97 3.57 10.26
CA TYR A 77 2.66 4.18 10.01
C TYR A 77 2.59 5.67 10.32
N ASP A 78 2.99 6.08 11.54
CA ASP A 78 2.91 7.47 11.97
C ASP A 78 3.79 8.40 11.10
N ARG A 79 5.05 8.02 10.86
CA ARG A 79 5.97 8.79 9.99
C ARG A 79 5.54 8.78 8.53
N SER A 80 4.92 7.71 8.05
CA SER A 80 4.46 7.59 6.67
C SER A 80 3.26 8.47 6.35
N GLN A 81 2.43 8.80 7.36
CA GLN A 81 1.20 9.55 7.16
C GLN A 81 1.30 10.99 7.69
N ARG A 82 1.87 11.17 8.88
CA ARG A 82 1.93 12.44 9.61
C ARG A 82 3.33 13.06 9.68
N GLY A 83 4.35 12.28 9.36
CA GLY A 83 5.73 12.75 9.29
C GLY A 83 5.86 13.84 8.24
N LYS A 84 6.41 15.00 8.63
CA LYS A 84 6.65 16.14 7.75
C LYS A 84 8.01 16.07 7.06
N GLU A 85 8.85 15.14 7.49
CA GLU A 85 10.15 14.88 6.92
C GLU A 85 10.05 13.96 5.70
N ASP A 86 10.83 14.28 4.67
CA ASP A 86 11.01 13.42 3.50
C ASP A 86 11.56 12.05 3.91
N ALA A 87 11.30 11.03 3.08
CA ALA A 87 11.96 9.74 3.22
C ALA A 87 13.48 9.92 3.07
N SER A 88 14.27 9.26 3.91
CA SER A 88 15.73 9.27 3.75
C SER A 88 16.13 8.49 2.50
N ASP A 89 17.35 8.70 1.99
CA ASP A 89 17.85 7.95 0.83
C ASP A 89 17.82 6.43 1.06
N GLU A 90 18.10 5.97 2.27
CA GLU A 90 18.00 4.55 2.64
C GLU A 90 16.56 4.03 2.66
N GLU A 91 15.61 4.86 3.11
CA GLU A 91 14.18 4.52 3.06
C GLU A 91 13.69 4.45 1.61
N ILE A 92 14.10 5.40 0.77
CA ILE A 92 13.77 5.44 -0.66
C ILE A 92 14.32 4.20 -1.38
N GLU A 93 15.57 3.80 -1.10
CA GLU A 93 16.15 2.60 -1.71
C GLU A 93 15.36 1.34 -1.34
N LYS A 94 15.02 1.17 -0.06
CA LYS A 94 14.21 0.03 0.41
C LYS A 94 12.83 0.00 -0.24
N MET A 95 12.18 1.16 -0.39
CA MET A 95 10.89 1.23 -1.08
C MET A 95 11.01 0.86 -2.56
N ALA A 96 12.14 1.19 -3.19
CA ALA A 96 12.40 0.85 -4.59
C ALA A 96 12.63 -0.65 -4.75
N GLU A 97 13.39 -1.28 -3.85
CA GLU A 97 13.61 -2.73 -3.81
C GLU A 97 12.28 -3.50 -3.69
N ILE A 98 11.40 -3.09 -2.78
CA ILE A 98 10.07 -3.71 -2.60
C ILE A 98 9.21 -3.52 -3.87
N THR A 99 9.27 -2.34 -4.48
CA THR A 99 8.52 -2.07 -5.72
C THR A 99 9.03 -2.96 -6.86
N GLU A 100 10.35 -3.09 -7.02
CA GLU A 100 10.97 -3.94 -8.03
C GLU A 100 10.61 -5.43 -7.82
N GLU A 101 10.64 -5.90 -6.57
CA GLU A 101 10.20 -7.26 -6.21
C GLU A 101 8.73 -7.50 -6.59
N ALA A 102 7.84 -6.56 -6.26
CA ALA A 102 6.43 -6.67 -6.60
C ALA A 102 6.19 -6.74 -8.12
N ILE A 103 6.88 -5.90 -8.90
CA ILE A 103 6.81 -5.93 -10.37
C ILE A 103 7.34 -7.27 -10.92
N LYS A 104 8.47 -7.75 -10.41
CA LYS A 104 9.03 -9.06 -10.80
C LYS A 104 8.10 -10.23 -10.47
N ALA A 105 7.35 -10.13 -9.38
CA ALA A 105 6.36 -11.12 -8.97
C ALA A 105 5.06 -11.07 -9.78
N GLY A 106 4.85 -10.04 -10.60
CA GLY A 106 3.70 -9.93 -11.49
C GLY A 106 2.73 -8.79 -11.18
N ALA A 107 3.09 -7.83 -10.32
CA ALA A 107 2.33 -6.60 -10.20
C ALA A 107 2.24 -5.91 -11.57
N LEU A 108 1.04 -5.49 -11.95
CA LEU A 108 0.80 -4.81 -13.24
C LEU A 108 1.41 -3.40 -13.30
N GLY A 109 1.82 -2.86 -12.15
CA GLY A 109 2.40 -1.54 -12.04
C GLY A 109 2.45 -1.06 -10.59
N PHE A 110 2.99 0.14 -10.42
CA PHE A 110 3.00 0.89 -9.18
C PHE A 110 1.93 1.99 -9.23
N SER A 111 1.26 2.24 -8.10
CA SER A 111 0.29 3.33 -7.97
C SER A 111 0.59 4.21 -6.77
N THR A 112 0.21 5.49 -6.86
CA THR A 112 0.37 6.47 -5.78
C THR A 112 -0.86 7.38 -5.72
N SER A 113 -1.12 7.96 -4.56
CA SER A 113 -2.06 9.07 -4.40
C SER A 113 -1.29 10.36 -4.21
N ARG A 114 -1.64 11.40 -4.98
CA ARG A 114 -1.19 12.78 -4.78
C ARG A 114 -2.35 13.76 -4.70
N THR A 115 -3.56 13.25 -4.51
CA THR A 115 -4.76 14.07 -4.34
C THR A 115 -5.00 14.34 -2.86
N TYR A 116 -5.28 15.59 -2.53
CA TYR A 116 -5.66 16.00 -1.17
C TYR A 116 -7.08 15.56 -0.78
N LEU A 117 -7.82 14.96 -1.71
CA LEU A 117 -9.13 14.36 -1.43
C LEU A 117 -9.03 12.98 -0.78
N HIS A 118 -7.89 12.30 -0.89
CA HIS A 118 -7.68 11.01 -0.25
C HIS A 118 -7.16 11.22 1.17
N THR A 119 -8.03 10.94 2.15
CA THR A 119 -7.72 10.96 3.57
C THR A 119 -8.14 9.64 4.22
N ASP A 120 -7.53 9.32 5.36
CA ASP A 120 -8.06 8.29 6.23
C ASP A 120 -9.33 8.76 6.97
N LYS A 121 -9.90 7.89 7.81
CA LYS A 121 -11.09 8.24 8.61
C LYS A 121 -10.88 9.42 9.58
N SER A 122 -9.63 9.73 9.92
CA SER A 122 -9.27 10.82 10.82
C SER A 122 -9.06 12.14 10.07
N GLY A 123 -9.16 12.13 8.74
CA GLY A 123 -8.91 13.29 7.88
C GLY A 123 -7.43 13.52 7.57
N GLU A 124 -6.55 12.58 7.92
CA GLU A 124 -5.11 12.66 7.61
C GLU A 124 -4.87 12.19 6.19
N TYR A 125 -4.02 12.91 5.44
CA TYR A 125 -3.71 12.53 4.06
C TYR A 125 -3.11 11.14 3.99
N VAL A 126 -3.42 10.42 2.91
CA VAL A 126 -2.87 9.08 2.72
C VAL A 126 -1.35 9.10 2.53
N PRO A 127 -0.62 8.07 3.00
CA PRO A 127 0.81 7.98 2.79
C PRO A 127 1.16 8.07 1.29
N GLY A 128 2.06 8.99 0.96
CA GLY A 128 2.47 9.26 -0.41
C GLY A 128 1.92 10.56 -1.02
N THR A 129 0.90 11.17 -0.42
CA THR A 129 0.29 12.43 -0.91
C THR A 129 1.34 13.54 -1.07
N GLU A 130 2.20 13.69 -0.06
CA GLU A 130 3.26 14.70 -0.01
C GLU A 130 4.66 14.11 -0.27
N ALA A 131 4.75 12.94 -0.89
CA ALA A 131 6.04 12.33 -1.20
C ALA A 131 6.90 13.23 -2.11
N SER A 132 8.19 13.28 -1.82
CA SER A 132 9.12 14.15 -2.51
C SER A 132 9.31 13.74 -3.98
N ALA A 133 9.78 14.67 -4.81
CA ALA A 133 10.09 14.34 -6.20
C ALA A 133 11.23 13.30 -6.32
N ASN A 134 12.15 13.26 -5.36
CA ASN A 134 13.24 12.28 -5.33
C ASN A 134 12.70 10.87 -5.07
N GLU A 135 11.82 10.73 -4.09
CA GLU A 135 11.10 9.48 -3.78
C GLU A 135 10.34 8.98 -5.01
N MET A 136 9.53 9.84 -5.63
CA MET A 136 8.70 9.45 -6.77
C MET A 136 9.48 9.05 -8.04
N ARG A 137 10.63 9.70 -8.29
CA ARG A 137 11.47 9.40 -9.47
C ARG A 137 12.24 8.10 -9.35
N LYS A 138 12.38 7.55 -8.14
CA LYS A 138 13.08 6.27 -7.93
C LYS A 138 12.24 5.08 -8.41
N PHE A 139 10.91 5.23 -8.46
CA PHE A 139 9.96 4.17 -8.85
C PHE A 139 9.59 4.18 -10.35
N SER A 140 10.10 5.15 -11.13
CA SER A 140 9.82 5.34 -12.56
C SER A 140 11.03 4.99 -13.42
#